data_AF-A0AAV4S7W2-F1
#
_entry.id   AF-A0AAV4S7W2-F1
#
_cell.length_a   1.000
_cell.length_b   1.000
_cell.length_c   1.000
_cell.angle_alpha   90.00
_cell.angle_beta   90.00
_cell.angle_gamma   90.00
#
_symmetry.space_group_name_H-M   'P 1'
#
loop_
_entity.id
_entity.type
_entity.pdbx_description
1 polymer ?
#
loop_
_entity_poly.entity_id
_entity_poly.type
_entity_poly.pdbx_seq_one_letter_code
_entity_poly.pdbx_strand_id
1 'polypeptide(L)'
;MLGWKFHILHPKHWKKESLTSAKDKILHCSTISDAICTSSLRSSTDFPKVLGLAMDTFLLCCDDENSDLKNQLKKHCNICLKTYLVLGQFASDKEIKILLKAFLSNLVSSSTIVRRAAASSLTSVCLNSRRPSSFFSWILLALFDLILPVHDDHSTYVILGVLLCLRHIVPHLSKAMMSPNSKSGSIIQNEEEMIVTKEQLLKIYKLVLHFSNHPDHNVITATLETLYHLLKCAPKVLQHELTSPYGITKSLIFDVPKLNRAMSESNFFFPLLEKHFVVVD
;
A
#
# COMPACT_ATOMS: atom_id res chain seq x y z
N MET A 1 9.57 -15.17 20.15
CA MET A 1 10.75 -14.67 19.40
C MET A 1 10.83 -15.39 18.07
N LEU A 2 10.17 -14.86 17.03
CA LEU A 2 10.44 -15.25 15.64
C LEU A 2 10.66 -13.93 14.92
N GLY A 3 11.94 -13.59 14.73
CA GLY A 3 12.35 -12.37 14.06
C GLY A 3 12.10 -12.51 12.57
N TRP A 4 11.06 -11.83 12.08
CA TRP A 4 10.84 -11.64 10.65
C TRP A 4 11.82 -10.59 10.17
N LYS A 5 13.08 -10.97 9.95
CA LYS A 5 13.95 -10.19 9.07
C LYS A 5 13.38 -10.37 7.67
N PHE A 6 12.64 -9.37 7.20
CA PHE A 6 12.46 -9.15 5.78
C PHE A 6 13.87 -9.01 5.19
N HIS A 7 14.44 -10.12 4.73
CA HIS A 7 15.43 -10.06 3.68
C HIS A 7 14.70 -9.53 2.46
N ILE A 8 14.53 -8.21 2.41
CA ILE A 8 14.43 -7.48 1.17
C ILE A 8 15.70 -7.93 0.43
N LEU A 9 15.52 -8.84 -0.52
CA LEU A 9 16.52 -9.06 -1.55
C LEU A 9 16.71 -7.69 -2.17
N HIS A 10 17.76 -6.98 -1.75
CA HIS A 10 18.39 -5.99 -2.59
C HIS A 10 18.44 -6.60 -3.99
N PRO A 11 17.93 -5.93 -5.03
CA PRO A 11 18.10 -6.43 -6.38
C PRO A 11 19.60 -6.57 -6.62
N LYS A 12 20.09 -7.80 -6.52
CA LYS A 12 21.48 -8.14 -6.81
C LYS A 12 21.66 -7.83 -8.28
N HIS A 13 22.40 -6.76 -8.56
CA HIS A 13 23.06 -6.45 -9.82
C HIS A 13 22.39 -7.07 -11.07
N TRP A 14 21.29 -6.48 -11.54
CA TRP A 14 20.92 -6.70 -12.94
C TRP A 14 21.80 -5.77 -13.78
N LYS A 15 22.69 -6.36 -14.59
CA LYS A 15 23.39 -5.62 -15.64
C LYS A 15 22.33 -4.89 -16.46
N LYS A 16 22.51 -3.59 -16.64
CA LYS A 16 21.69 -2.73 -17.50
C LYS A 16 21.79 -3.26 -18.94
N GLU A 17 20.98 -4.26 -19.28
CA GLU A 17 20.74 -4.64 -20.68
C GLU A 17 19.92 -3.52 -21.31
N SER A 18 20.63 -2.51 -21.83
CA SER A 18 20.14 -1.69 -22.94
C SER A 18 20.43 -2.49 -24.22
N LEU A 19 19.61 -2.57 -25.26
CA LEU A 19 18.51 -1.75 -25.74
C LEU A 19 17.45 -2.67 -26.40
N THR A 20 16.24 -2.76 -25.86
CA THR A 20 15.06 -3.09 -26.68
C THR A 20 14.37 -1.78 -27.03
N SER A 21 13.99 -1.60 -28.31
CA SER A 21 13.33 -0.36 -28.75
C SER A 21 12.04 -0.15 -27.96
N ALA A 22 11.61 1.09 -27.75
CA ALA A 22 10.32 1.37 -27.14
C ALA A 22 9.17 0.62 -27.85
N LYS A 23 9.30 0.40 -29.17
CA LYS A 23 8.39 -0.41 -29.97
C LYS A 23 8.40 -1.89 -29.56
N ASP A 24 9.57 -2.46 -29.28
CA ASP A 24 9.71 -3.86 -28.87
C ASP A 24 9.16 -4.07 -27.46
N LYS A 25 9.39 -3.10 -26.55
CA LYS A 25 8.80 -3.10 -25.21
C LYS A 25 7.28 -3.04 -25.26
N ILE A 26 6.72 -2.19 -26.13
CA ILE A 26 5.28 -2.09 -26.36
C ILE A 26 4.73 -3.43 -26.87
N LEU A 27 5.35 -3.98 -27.91
CA LEU A 27 4.92 -5.24 -28.51
C LEU A 27 4.97 -6.38 -27.48
N HIS A 28 6.06 -6.46 -26.72
CA HIS A 28 6.21 -7.43 -25.65
C HIS A 28 5.11 -7.28 -24.58
N CYS A 29 4.79 -6.03 -24.21
CA CYS A 29 3.73 -5.79 -23.24
C CYS A 29 2.36 -6.24 -23.76
N SER A 30 2.06 -5.97 -25.03
CA SER A 30 0.82 -6.42 -25.67
C SER A 30 0.74 -7.94 -25.75
N THR A 31 1.82 -8.64 -26.13
CA THR A 31 1.86 -10.11 -26.17
C THR A 31 1.61 -10.73 -24.80
N ILE A 32 2.25 -10.20 -23.75
CA ILE A 32 2.02 -10.68 -22.37
C ILE A 32 0.57 -10.43 -21.95
N SER A 33 0.02 -9.25 -22.25
CA SER A 33 -1.37 -8.90 -21.94
C SER A 33 -2.35 -9.86 -22.62
N ASP A 34 -2.15 -10.17 -23.90
CA ASP A 34 -2.99 -11.10 -24.66
C ASP A 34 -2.89 -12.52 -24.10
N ALA A 35 -1.67 -12.97 -23.75
CA ALA A 35 -1.45 -14.29 -23.15
C ALA A 35 -2.21 -14.45 -21.83
N ILE A 36 -2.19 -13.44 -20.95
CA ILE A 36 -2.90 -13.44 -19.65
C ILE A 36 -4.43 -13.46 -19.84
N CYS A 37 -4.93 -12.95 -20.97
CA CYS A 37 -6.34 -12.97 -21.29
C CYS A 37 -6.82 -14.33 -21.87
N THR A 38 -5.92 -15.22 -22.25
CA THR A 38 -6.30 -16.55 -22.78
C THR A 38 -7.03 -17.39 -21.73
N SER A 39 -8.03 -18.17 -22.16
CA SER A 39 -8.82 -19.02 -21.26
C SER A 39 -7.96 -20.13 -20.61
N SER A 40 -7.03 -20.71 -21.36
CA SER A 40 -6.12 -21.76 -20.90
C SER A 40 -5.23 -21.31 -19.73
N LEU A 41 -4.64 -20.11 -19.84
CA LEU A 41 -3.78 -19.58 -18.80
C LEU A 41 -4.60 -19.18 -17.57
N ARG A 42 -5.81 -18.63 -17.76
CA ARG A 42 -6.71 -18.26 -16.64
C ARG A 42 -7.19 -19.45 -15.81
N SER A 43 -7.23 -20.66 -16.38
CA SER A 43 -7.53 -21.89 -15.64
C SER A 43 -6.31 -22.54 -14.99
N SER A 44 -5.10 -22.01 -15.21
CA SER A 44 -3.86 -22.58 -14.67
C SER A 44 -3.68 -22.24 -13.19
N THR A 45 -3.18 -23.21 -12.40
CA THR A 45 -2.78 -23.00 -11.01
C THR A 45 -1.57 -22.08 -10.85
N ASP A 46 -0.79 -21.87 -11.92
CA ASP A 46 0.34 -20.93 -11.91
C ASP A 46 -0.05 -19.51 -12.35
N PHE A 47 -1.32 -19.30 -12.74
CA PHE A 47 -1.81 -18.01 -13.21
C PHE A 47 -1.41 -16.84 -12.31
N PRO A 48 -1.52 -16.91 -10.97
CA PRO A 48 -1.20 -15.77 -10.11
C PRO A 48 0.28 -15.42 -10.07
N LYS A 49 1.16 -16.43 -10.21
CA LYS A 49 2.60 -16.19 -10.35
C LYS A 49 2.91 -15.55 -11.70
N VAL A 50 2.33 -16.07 -12.78
CA VAL A 50 2.51 -15.53 -14.13
C VAL A 50 1.99 -14.10 -14.23
N LEU A 51 0.85 -13.81 -13.61
CA LEU A 51 0.31 -12.47 -13.50
C LEU A 51 1.26 -11.56 -12.71
N GLY A 52 1.79 -12.01 -11.57
CA GLY A 52 2.80 -11.25 -10.81
C GLY A 52 4.04 -10.90 -11.65
N LEU A 53 4.60 -11.88 -12.35
CA LEU A 53 5.75 -11.68 -13.24
C LEU A 53 5.44 -10.73 -14.41
N ALA A 54 4.26 -10.85 -15.00
CA ALA A 54 3.81 -9.95 -16.05
C ALA A 54 3.67 -8.51 -15.54
N MET A 55 3.11 -8.35 -14.34
CA MET A 55 3.00 -7.05 -13.69
C MET A 55 4.36 -6.44 -13.42
N ASP A 56 5.31 -7.20 -12.88
CA ASP A 56 6.69 -6.74 -12.69
C ASP A 56 7.29 -6.31 -14.03
N THR A 57 7.09 -7.09 -15.09
CA THR A 57 7.57 -6.76 -16.45
C THR A 57 6.96 -5.44 -16.96
N PHE A 58 5.67 -5.20 -16.75
CA PHE A 58 5.04 -3.93 -17.13
C PHE A 58 5.53 -2.75 -16.29
N LEU A 59 5.76 -2.97 -14.99
CA LEU A 59 6.31 -1.95 -14.10
C LEU A 59 7.76 -1.60 -14.47
N LEU A 60 8.58 -2.59 -14.85
CA LEU A 60 9.93 -2.37 -15.40
C LEU A 60 9.89 -1.49 -16.66
N CYS A 61 8.89 -1.68 -17.52
CA CYS A 61 8.72 -0.82 -18.69
C CYS A 61 8.29 0.61 -18.33
N CYS A 62 7.68 0.84 -17.16
CA CYS A 62 7.17 2.15 -16.74
C CYS A 62 8.27 3.16 -16.37
N ASP A 63 9.51 2.71 -16.22
CA ASP A 63 10.67 3.56 -15.90
C ASP A 63 11.39 4.10 -17.14
N ASP A 64 10.82 3.91 -18.34
CA ASP A 64 11.36 4.44 -19.57
C ASP A 64 10.94 5.91 -19.76
N GLU A 65 11.85 6.77 -20.22
CA GLU A 65 11.60 8.21 -20.33
C GLU A 65 10.58 8.59 -21.42
N ASN A 66 10.30 7.69 -22.35
CA ASN A 66 9.43 7.94 -23.50
C ASN A 66 7.95 8.16 -23.09
N SER A 67 7.38 9.32 -23.45
CA SER A 67 6.00 9.71 -23.13
C SER A 67 4.92 8.81 -23.73
N ASP A 68 5.14 8.30 -24.94
CA ASP A 68 4.20 7.40 -25.62
C ASP A 68 4.18 6.03 -24.95
N LEU A 69 5.36 5.58 -24.51
CA LEU A 69 5.53 4.36 -23.72
C LEU A 69 4.85 4.50 -22.36
N LYS A 70 5.00 5.64 -21.65
CA LYS A 70 4.29 5.93 -20.39
C LYS A 70 2.76 5.85 -20.55
N ASN A 71 2.20 6.38 -21.63
CA ASN A 71 0.75 6.36 -21.86
C ASN A 71 0.23 4.96 -22.24
N GLN A 72 0.97 4.21 -23.07
CA GLN A 72 0.60 2.84 -23.40
C GLN A 72 0.76 1.88 -22.21
N LEU A 73 1.74 2.09 -21.34
CA LEU A 73 1.91 1.27 -20.14
C LEU A 73 0.86 1.50 -19.09
N LYS A 74 0.36 2.74 -18.93
CA LYS A 74 -0.87 3.00 -18.16
C LYS A 74 -2.04 2.19 -18.69
N LYS A 75 -2.20 2.11 -20.02
CA LYS A 75 -3.24 1.29 -20.65
C LYS A 75 -3.04 -0.20 -20.37
N HIS A 76 -1.84 -0.75 -20.52
CA HIS A 76 -1.56 -2.17 -20.27
C HIS A 76 -1.68 -2.54 -18.79
N CYS A 77 -1.22 -1.70 -17.85
CA CYS A 77 -1.46 -1.87 -16.42
C CYS A 77 -2.97 -1.85 -16.12
N ASN A 78 -3.72 -0.92 -16.71
CA ASN A 78 -5.17 -0.85 -16.53
C ASN A 78 -5.89 -2.08 -17.11
N ILE A 79 -5.47 -2.58 -18.27
CA ILE A 79 -5.99 -3.81 -18.87
C ILE A 79 -5.74 -4.99 -17.94
N CYS A 80 -4.54 -5.12 -17.39
CA CYS A 80 -4.26 -6.26 -16.53
C CYS A 80 -4.91 -6.17 -15.15
N LEU A 81 -5.10 -4.96 -14.62
CA LEU A 81 -5.95 -4.74 -13.46
C LEU A 81 -7.41 -5.12 -13.75
N LYS A 82 -7.90 -4.83 -14.97
CA LYS A 82 -9.21 -5.31 -15.45
C LYS A 82 -9.26 -6.82 -15.64
N THR A 83 -8.18 -7.45 -16.10
CA THR A 83 -8.11 -8.91 -16.19
C THR A 83 -8.09 -9.56 -14.80
N TYR A 84 -7.39 -8.95 -13.84
CA TYR A 84 -7.42 -9.38 -12.43
C TYR A 84 -8.80 -9.13 -11.79
N LEU A 85 -9.47 -8.01 -12.07
CA LEU A 85 -10.83 -7.71 -11.62
C LEU A 85 -11.81 -8.87 -11.91
N VAL A 86 -11.65 -9.55 -13.05
CA VAL A 86 -12.47 -10.69 -13.45
C VAL A 86 -12.08 -12.00 -12.72
N LEU A 87 -10.82 -12.11 -12.27
CA LEU A 87 -10.22 -13.34 -11.72
C LEU A 87 -10.02 -13.32 -10.21
N GLY A 88 -10.03 -12.15 -9.57
CA GLY A 88 -9.78 -11.98 -8.13
C GLY A 88 -10.80 -12.72 -7.25
N GLN A 89 -12.03 -12.91 -7.75
CA GLN A 89 -13.05 -13.74 -7.10
C GLN A 89 -12.79 -15.25 -7.22
N PHE A 90 -11.87 -15.69 -8.06
CA PHE A 90 -11.51 -17.10 -8.25
C PHE A 90 -10.17 -17.47 -7.60
N ALA A 91 -9.32 -16.48 -7.32
CA ALA A 91 -8.03 -16.67 -6.67
C ALA A 91 -8.16 -17.06 -5.18
N SER A 92 -7.29 -17.95 -4.73
CA SER A 92 -7.13 -18.31 -3.32
C SER A 92 -6.34 -17.26 -2.54
N ASP A 93 -6.48 -17.25 -1.21
CA ASP A 93 -5.79 -16.28 -0.35
C ASP A 93 -4.26 -16.34 -0.48
N LYS A 94 -3.71 -17.54 -0.70
CA LYS A 94 -2.28 -17.76 -0.94
C LYS A 94 -1.83 -17.06 -2.22
N GLU A 95 -2.59 -17.21 -3.29
CA GLU A 95 -2.28 -16.63 -4.59
C GLU A 95 -2.38 -15.10 -4.58
N ILE A 96 -3.40 -14.56 -3.91
CA ILE A 96 -3.56 -13.13 -3.72
C ILE A 96 -2.37 -12.57 -2.93
N LYS A 97 -1.95 -13.22 -1.84
CA LYS A 97 -0.77 -12.81 -1.05
C LYS A 97 0.52 -12.85 -1.87
N ILE A 98 0.71 -13.83 -2.75
CA ILE A 98 1.88 -13.88 -3.65
C ILE A 98 1.87 -12.66 -4.58
N LEU A 99 0.72 -12.36 -5.20
CA LEU A 99 0.58 -11.23 -6.10
C LEU A 99 0.81 -9.88 -5.37
N LEU A 100 0.22 -9.71 -4.19
CA LEU A 100 0.41 -8.51 -3.38
C LEU A 100 1.88 -8.31 -2.99
N LYS A 101 2.61 -9.38 -2.65
CA LYS A 101 4.05 -9.30 -2.34
C LYS A 101 4.88 -8.83 -3.54
N ALA A 102 4.56 -9.29 -4.75
CA ALA A 102 5.24 -8.83 -5.96
C ALA A 102 5.09 -7.30 -6.11
N PHE A 103 3.86 -6.79 -6.00
CA PHE A 103 3.63 -5.34 -6.06
C PHE A 103 4.23 -4.55 -4.89
N LEU A 104 4.27 -5.09 -3.67
CA LEU A 104 4.88 -4.42 -2.51
C LEU A 104 6.36 -4.11 -2.75
N SER A 105 7.10 -5.00 -3.41
CA SER A 105 8.52 -4.78 -3.73
C SER A 105 8.76 -3.56 -4.62
N ASN A 106 7.74 -3.14 -5.36
CA ASN A 106 7.80 -2.00 -6.27
C ASN A 106 7.51 -0.65 -5.58
N LEU A 107 7.03 -0.66 -4.33
CA LEU A 107 6.80 0.59 -3.57
C LEU A 107 8.10 1.29 -3.16
N VAL A 108 9.22 0.56 -3.07
CA VAL A 108 10.51 1.12 -2.64
C VAL A 108 11.39 1.56 -3.81
N SER A 109 10.87 1.48 -5.04
CA SER A 109 11.58 1.92 -6.26
C SER A 109 11.86 3.42 -6.21
N SER A 110 12.99 3.86 -6.78
CA SER A 110 13.29 5.29 -6.99
C SER A 110 12.33 5.94 -8.00
N SER A 111 11.72 5.15 -8.89
CA SER A 111 10.80 5.62 -9.92
C SER A 111 9.41 5.92 -9.38
N THR A 112 9.02 7.21 -9.44
CA THR A 112 7.68 7.67 -9.02
C THR A 112 6.55 6.99 -9.79
N ILE A 113 6.77 6.65 -11.07
CA ILE A 113 5.75 6.00 -11.90
C ILE A 113 5.52 4.56 -11.42
N VAL A 114 6.60 3.82 -11.16
CA VAL A 114 6.54 2.46 -10.61
C VAL A 114 5.81 2.44 -9.27
N ARG A 115 6.15 3.36 -8.34
CA ARG A 115 5.47 3.47 -7.05
C ARG A 115 3.96 3.73 -7.21
N ARG A 116 3.53 4.62 -8.11
CA ARG A 116 2.10 4.91 -8.38
C ARG A 116 1.36 3.70 -8.94
N ALA A 117 1.97 3.00 -9.89
CA ALA A 117 1.35 1.82 -10.48
C ALA A 117 1.23 0.69 -9.44
N ALA A 118 2.28 0.43 -8.65
CA ALA A 118 2.25 -0.53 -7.55
C ALA A 118 1.15 -0.21 -6.52
N ALA A 119 1.07 1.03 -6.02
CA ALA A 119 0.04 1.44 -5.06
C ALA A 119 -1.39 1.28 -5.60
N SER A 120 -1.61 1.61 -6.87
CA SER A 120 -2.90 1.44 -7.54
C SER A 120 -3.26 -0.04 -7.69
N SER A 121 -2.29 -0.87 -8.05
CA SER A 121 -2.48 -2.30 -8.22
C SER A 121 -2.77 -3.01 -6.90
N LEU A 122 -2.01 -2.71 -5.84
CA LEU A 122 -2.24 -3.23 -4.48
C LEU A 122 -3.68 -2.98 -4.02
N THR A 123 -4.14 -1.73 -4.15
CA THR A 123 -5.50 -1.33 -3.77
C THR A 123 -6.56 -2.06 -4.58
N SER A 124 -6.36 -2.14 -5.90
CA SER A 124 -7.28 -2.84 -6.80
C SER A 124 -7.35 -4.33 -6.51
N VAL A 125 -6.21 -4.98 -6.21
CA VAL A 125 -6.14 -6.39 -5.88
C VAL A 125 -6.92 -6.69 -4.60
N CYS A 126 -6.79 -5.85 -3.56
CA CYS A 126 -7.58 -5.94 -2.34
C CYS A 126 -9.08 -5.79 -2.60
N LEU A 127 -9.49 -4.75 -3.33
CA LEU A 127 -10.91 -4.44 -3.57
C LEU A 127 -11.66 -5.57 -4.27
N ASN A 128 -10.98 -6.32 -5.14
CA ASN A 128 -11.58 -7.35 -5.99
C ASN A 128 -11.31 -8.78 -5.50
N SER A 129 -10.74 -8.91 -4.30
CA SER A 129 -10.60 -10.19 -3.61
C SER A 129 -11.92 -10.64 -2.98
N ARG A 130 -12.01 -11.92 -2.61
CA ARG A 130 -13.16 -12.47 -1.86
C ARG A 130 -13.33 -11.87 -0.46
N ARG A 131 -12.23 -11.43 0.16
CA ARG A 131 -12.17 -10.92 1.54
C ARG A 131 -11.42 -9.59 1.62
N PRO A 132 -11.94 -8.49 1.05
CA PRO A 132 -11.21 -7.23 0.96
C PRO A 132 -10.69 -6.71 2.30
N SER A 133 -11.48 -6.87 3.38
CA SER A 133 -11.07 -6.48 4.73
C SER A 133 -9.81 -7.19 5.21
N SER A 134 -9.71 -8.50 4.97
CA SER A 134 -8.54 -9.30 5.32
C SER A 134 -7.29 -8.86 4.58
N PHE A 135 -7.41 -8.57 3.28
CA PHE A 135 -6.25 -8.13 2.50
C PHE A 135 -5.87 -6.68 2.78
N PHE A 136 -6.82 -5.79 3.08
CA PHE A 136 -6.48 -4.45 3.55
C PHE A 136 -5.76 -4.48 4.89
N SER A 137 -6.22 -5.28 5.85
CA SER A 137 -5.51 -5.46 7.12
C SER A 137 -4.11 -6.03 6.90
N TRP A 138 -3.98 -7.02 6.00
CA TRP A 138 -2.69 -7.62 5.66
C TRP A 138 -1.72 -6.62 5.01
N ILE A 139 -2.18 -5.81 4.06
CA ILE A 139 -1.32 -4.78 3.45
C ILE A 139 -0.92 -3.73 4.47
N LEU A 140 -1.82 -3.29 5.36
CA LEU A 140 -1.45 -2.33 6.40
C LEU A 140 -0.31 -2.85 7.27
N LEU A 141 -0.35 -4.12 7.68
CA LEU A 141 0.76 -4.74 8.41
C LEU A 141 2.05 -4.74 7.58
N ALA A 142 1.98 -5.14 6.31
CA ALA A 142 3.15 -5.15 5.44
C ALA A 142 3.73 -3.74 5.20
N LEU A 143 2.88 -2.70 5.11
CA LEU A 143 3.32 -1.31 5.00
C LEU A 143 3.98 -0.82 6.30
N PHE A 144 3.48 -1.24 7.46
CA PHE A 144 4.10 -0.93 8.75
C PHE A 144 5.46 -1.60 8.88
N ASP A 145 5.59 -2.86 8.46
CA ASP A 145 6.89 -3.57 8.48
C ASP A 145 7.96 -2.90 7.60
N LEU A 146 7.57 -2.07 6.62
CA LEU A 146 8.48 -1.31 5.77
C LEU A 146 8.97 0.01 6.37
N ILE A 147 8.28 0.55 7.37
CA ILE A 147 8.52 1.93 7.85
C ILE A 147 8.56 2.07 9.37
N LEU A 148 8.14 1.05 10.10
CA LEU A 148 8.16 0.99 11.55
C LEU A 148 9.25 0.03 12.04
N PRO A 149 9.93 0.37 13.15
CA PRO A 149 9.87 1.65 13.88
C PRO A 149 10.42 2.82 13.05
N VAL A 150 9.87 4.03 13.24
CA VAL A 150 10.31 5.18 12.43
C VAL A 150 11.72 5.61 12.82
N HIS A 151 12.56 5.80 11.81
CA HIS A 151 13.97 6.19 11.93
C HIS A 151 14.34 7.19 10.83
N ASP A 152 15.31 8.06 11.11
CA ASP A 152 15.76 9.10 10.18
C ASP A 152 16.55 8.56 8.96
N ASP A 153 16.95 7.29 8.99
CA ASP A 153 17.71 6.61 7.93
C ASP A 153 16.83 5.93 6.87
N HIS A 154 15.49 6.00 7.00
CA HIS A 154 14.59 5.48 5.98
C HIS A 154 14.80 6.25 4.66
N SER A 155 15.03 5.49 3.59
CA SER A 155 15.08 6.07 2.24
C SER A 155 13.78 6.84 1.94
N THR A 156 13.91 8.07 1.45
CA THR A 156 12.80 8.90 1.01
C THR A 156 11.86 8.16 0.06
N TYR A 157 12.39 7.27 -0.79
CA TYR A 157 11.59 6.48 -1.73
C TYR A 157 10.66 5.48 -1.02
N VAL A 158 11.12 4.87 0.08
CA VAL A 158 10.29 3.98 0.92
C VAL A 158 9.17 4.78 1.57
N ILE A 159 9.49 5.92 2.18
CA ILE A 159 8.51 6.80 2.83
C ILE A 159 7.44 7.24 1.82
N LEU A 160 7.86 7.75 0.66
CA LEU A 160 6.96 8.18 -0.41
C LEU A 160 6.10 7.02 -0.93
N GLY A 161 6.67 5.81 -1.08
CA GLY A 161 5.93 4.63 -1.51
C GLY A 161 4.85 4.21 -0.52
N VAL A 162 5.19 4.16 0.77
CA VAL A 162 4.25 3.81 1.85
C VAL A 162 3.14 4.86 1.95
N LEU A 163 3.47 6.15 2.01
CA LEU A 163 2.47 7.23 2.07
C LEU A 163 1.53 7.20 0.86
N LEU A 164 2.07 6.98 -0.34
CA LEU A 164 1.27 6.87 -1.55
C LEU A 164 0.30 5.69 -1.51
N CYS A 165 0.75 4.52 -1.04
CA CYS A 165 -0.10 3.35 -0.91
C CYS A 165 -1.18 3.55 0.17
N LEU A 166 -0.81 4.12 1.32
CA LEU A 166 -1.77 4.50 2.37
C LEU A 166 -2.83 5.44 1.83
N ARG A 167 -2.46 6.47 1.07
CA ARG A 167 -3.42 7.40 0.43
C ARG A 167 -4.45 6.68 -0.44
N HIS A 168 -4.04 5.65 -1.18
CA HIS A 168 -4.97 4.88 -2.03
C HIS A 168 -5.89 3.96 -1.22
N ILE A 169 -5.40 3.42 -0.10
CA ILE A 169 -6.14 2.45 0.73
C ILE A 169 -7.11 3.15 1.69
N VAL A 170 -6.73 4.29 2.25
CA VAL A 170 -7.48 5.04 3.28
C VAL A 170 -8.97 5.23 2.95
N PRO A 171 -9.37 5.63 1.72
CA PRO A 171 -10.78 5.78 1.35
C PRO A 171 -11.63 4.52 1.51
N HIS A 172 -11.02 3.34 1.58
CA HIS A 172 -11.70 2.05 1.67
C HIS A 172 -11.72 1.46 3.09
N LEU A 173 -10.95 2.03 4.02
CA LEU A 173 -10.76 1.46 5.36
C LEU A 173 -12.04 1.48 6.19
N SER A 174 -12.87 2.52 6.08
CA SER A 174 -14.15 2.59 6.80
C SER A 174 -15.04 1.38 6.49
N LYS A 175 -15.19 1.03 5.20
CA LYS A 175 -15.93 -0.17 4.77
C LYS A 175 -15.23 -1.46 5.22
N ALA A 176 -13.90 -1.51 5.12
CA ALA A 176 -13.12 -2.68 5.50
C ALA A 176 -13.26 -3.02 7.00
N MET A 177 -13.40 -2.01 7.86
CA MET A 177 -13.66 -2.18 9.30
C MET A 177 -15.07 -2.64 9.61
N MET A 178 -16.05 -2.27 8.79
CA MET A 178 -17.45 -2.59 9.07
C MET A 178 -17.81 -4.01 8.69
N SER A 179 -17.08 -4.67 7.79
CA SER A 179 -17.45 -5.95 7.16
C SER A 179 -17.79 -7.06 8.17
N PRO A 180 -19.07 -7.45 8.28
CA PRO A 180 -19.47 -8.71 8.87
C PRO A 180 -20.07 -9.55 7.74
N ASN A 181 -19.40 -10.62 7.29
CA ASN A 181 -20.08 -11.58 6.42
C ASN A 181 -21.13 -12.33 7.24
N SER A 182 -22.32 -11.73 7.37
CA SER A 182 -23.55 -12.40 7.76
C SER A 182 -24.48 -12.37 6.55
N LYS A 183 -24.14 -13.19 5.55
CA LYS A 183 -25.10 -13.71 4.57
C LYS A 183 -24.81 -15.18 4.30
N SER A 184 -25.75 -16.01 4.78
CA SER A 184 -26.03 -17.41 4.48
C SER A 184 -25.08 -18.49 4.99
N GLY A 185 -25.70 -19.44 5.70
CA GLY A 185 -25.10 -20.60 6.35
C GLY A 185 -24.11 -21.37 5.48
N SER A 186 -22.88 -21.44 5.97
CA SER A 186 -21.98 -22.56 5.75
C SER A 186 -21.12 -22.69 6.98
N ILE A 187 -21.44 -23.71 7.78
CA ILE A 187 -20.54 -24.25 8.79
C ILE A 187 -19.31 -24.73 8.01
N ILE A 188 -18.13 -24.15 8.23
CA ILE A 188 -16.80 -24.81 8.26
C ILE A 188 -15.71 -23.76 8.55
N GLN A 189 -15.12 -23.94 9.73
CA GLN A 189 -13.73 -23.72 10.18
C GLN A 189 -13.13 -22.29 10.20
N ASN A 190 -12.92 -21.85 11.43
CA ASN A 190 -12.11 -20.71 11.88
C ASN A 190 -10.76 -20.57 11.16
N GLU A 191 -10.70 -19.71 10.14
CA GLU A 191 -9.58 -18.77 10.01
C GLU A 191 -10.12 -17.42 10.47
N GLU A 192 -9.62 -16.89 11.60
CA GLU A 192 -10.03 -15.58 12.12
C GLU A 192 -9.97 -14.55 10.99
N GLU A 193 -11.12 -13.99 10.64
CA GLU A 193 -11.21 -12.93 9.65
C GLU A 193 -10.42 -11.73 10.15
N MET A 194 -9.21 -11.55 9.64
CA MET A 194 -8.33 -10.46 10.07
C MET A 194 -8.85 -9.12 9.57
N ILE A 195 -9.76 -8.48 10.30
CA ILE A 195 -10.31 -7.19 9.91
C ILE A 195 -9.32 -6.04 10.15
N VAL A 196 -9.59 -4.88 9.55
CA VAL A 196 -8.84 -3.65 9.85
C VAL A 196 -9.18 -3.21 11.27
N THR A 197 -8.16 -3.07 12.11
CA THR A 197 -8.31 -2.74 13.53
C THR A 197 -8.20 -1.24 13.80
N LYS A 198 -8.75 -0.81 14.94
CA LYS A 198 -8.56 0.54 15.48
C LYS A 198 -7.07 0.90 15.60
N GLU A 199 -6.24 -0.02 16.07
CA GLU A 199 -4.81 0.23 16.26
C GLU A 199 -4.10 0.54 14.94
N GLN A 200 -4.44 -0.19 13.87
CA GLN A 200 -3.88 0.07 12.54
C GLN A 200 -4.27 1.47 12.03
N LEU A 201 -5.50 1.93 12.24
CA LEU A 201 -5.87 3.32 11.90
C LEU A 201 -5.10 4.36 12.70
N LEU A 202 -4.93 4.15 13.99
CA LEU A 202 -4.18 5.06 14.85
C LEU A 202 -2.69 5.09 14.47
N LYS A 203 -2.13 3.96 14.04
CA LYS A 203 -0.78 3.89 13.45
C LYS A 203 -0.66 4.75 12.20
N ILE A 204 -1.62 4.69 11.28
CA ILE A 204 -1.64 5.56 10.09
C ILE A 204 -1.66 7.03 10.51
N TYR A 205 -2.58 7.40 11.41
CA TYR A 205 -2.69 8.79 11.88
C TYR A 205 -1.38 9.30 12.50
N LYS A 206 -0.78 8.55 13.41
CA LYS A 206 0.49 8.92 14.06
C LYS A 206 1.66 8.98 13.06
N LEU A 207 1.72 8.05 12.11
CA LEU A 207 2.75 8.01 11.08
C LEU A 207 2.69 9.27 10.20
N VAL A 208 1.49 9.65 9.76
CA VAL A 208 1.25 10.82 8.92
C VAL A 208 1.53 12.11 9.71
N LEU A 209 1.18 12.18 10.99
CA LEU A 209 1.60 13.32 11.82
C LEU A 209 3.13 13.42 11.95
N HIS A 210 3.81 12.30 12.15
CA HIS A 210 5.27 12.31 12.29
C HIS A 210 5.96 12.85 11.03
N PHE A 211 5.59 12.37 9.84
CA PHE A 211 6.19 12.81 8.58
C PHE A 211 5.76 14.21 8.14
N SER A 212 4.83 14.87 8.84
CA SER A 212 4.43 16.25 8.53
C SER A 212 5.55 17.26 8.77
N ASN A 213 6.55 16.89 9.59
CA ASN A 213 7.74 17.69 9.89
C ASN A 213 9.02 17.14 9.23
N HIS A 214 8.88 16.32 8.18
CA HIS A 214 10.02 15.74 7.47
C HIS A 214 10.77 16.82 6.65
N PRO A 215 12.12 16.78 6.55
CA PRO A 215 12.89 17.82 5.85
C PRO A 215 12.64 17.88 4.33
N ASP A 216 12.26 16.76 3.72
CA ASP A 216 11.91 16.68 2.29
C ASP A 216 10.47 17.15 2.01
N HIS A 217 10.33 18.21 1.22
CA HIS A 217 9.03 18.77 0.79
C HIS A 217 8.13 17.78 0.03
N ASN A 218 8.70 16.81 -0.68
CA ASN A 218 7.91 15.77 -1.35
C ASN A 218 7.22 14.86 -0.33
N VAL A 219 7.93 14.53 0.77
CA VAL A 219 7.38 13.73 1.86
C VAL A 219 6.29 14.52 2.59
N ILE A 220 6.52 15.81 2.86
CA ILE A 220 5.48 16.69 3.44
C ILE A 220 4.24 16.69 2.54
N THR A 221 4.41 16.90 1.24
CA THR A 221 3.28 16.94 0.30
C THR A 221 2.49 15.63 0.30
N ALA A 222 3.18 14.49 0.16
CA ALA A 222 2.54 13.16 0.20
C ALA A 222 1.83 12.90 1.55
N THR A 223 2.42 13.39 2.64
CA THR A 223 1.87 13.29 3.99
C THR A 223 0.58 14.09 4.11
N LEU A 224 0.57 15.35 3.70
CA LEU A 224 -0.61 16.21 3.76
C LEU A 224 -1.74 15.69 2.87
N GLU A 225 -1.42 15.17 1.68
CA GLU A 225 -2.40 14.52 0.82
C GLU A 225 -3.00 13.28 1.48
N THR A 226 -2.18 12.47 2.17
CA THR A 226 -2.64 11.29 2.91
C THR A 226 -3.50 11.69 4.11
N LEU A 227 -3.09 12.71 4.86
CA LEU A 227 -3.83 13.26 5.99
C LEU A 227 -5.19 13.79 5.55
N TYR A 228 -5.25 14.53 4.45
CA TYR A 228 -6.50 15.04 3.88
C TYR A 228 -7.47 13.89 3.59
N HIS A 229 -7.02 12.82 2.93
CA HIS A 229 -7.88 11.66 2.67
C HIS A 229 -8.30 10.95 3.96
N LEU A 230 -7.41 10.84 4.95
CA LEU A 230 -7.71 10.22 6.24
C LEU A 230 -8.78 10.98 7.02
N LEU A 231 -8.70 12.32 7.03
CA LEU A 231 -9.69 13.16 7.70
C LEU A 231 -11.01 13.23 6.92
N LYS A 232 -10.95 13.31 5.59
CA LYS A 232 -12.14 13.33 4.72
C LYS A 232 -12.94 12.03 4.80
N CYS A 233 -12.24 10.89 4.83
CA CYS A 233 -12.84 9.56 4.91
C CYS A 233 -12.79 8.99 6.34
N ALA A 234 -12.62 9.85 7.35
CA ALA A 234 -12.34 9.45 8.72
C ALA A 234 -13.34 8.41 9.23
N PRO A 235 -12.91 7.17 9.52
CA PRO A 235 -13.77 6.18 10.14
C PRO A 235 -14.27 6.70 11.48
N LYS A 236 -15.53 6.40 11.86
CA LYS A 236 -16.14 6.87 13.13
C LYS A 236 -15.26 6.58 14.34
N VAL A 237 -14.54 5.46 14.31
CA VAL A 237 -13.58 5.05 15.34
C VAL A 237 -12.46 6.09 15.50
N LEU A 238 -11.91 6.61 14.40
CA LEU A 238 -10.87 7.64 14.46
C LEU A 238 -11.46 8.97 14.94
N GLN A 239 -12.66 9.35 14.47
CA GLN A 239 -13.32 10.58 14.93
C GLN A 239 -13.50 10.57 16.45
N HIS A 240 -14.01 9.47 17.02
CA HIS A 240 -14.19 9.32 18.46
C HIS A 240 -12.89 9.51 19.26
N GLU A 241 -11.77 8.97 18.78
CA GLU A 241 -10.48 9.14 19.45
C GLU A 241 -9.92 10.55 19.34
N LEU A 242 -10.11 11.21 18.19
CA LEU A 242 -9.62 12.56 17.96
C LEU A 242 -10.43 13.62 18.73
N THR A 243 -11.71 13.36 18.99
CA THR A 243 -12.57 14.24 19.81
C THR A 243 -12.57 13.88 21.30
N SER A 244 -11.93 12.77 21.68
CA SER A 244 -11.84 12.36 23.08
C SER A 244 -10.95 13.32 23.86
N PRO A 245 -11.36 13.78 25.06
CA PRO A 245 -10.55 14.69 25.88
C PRO A 245 -9.21 14.08 26.34
N TYR A 246 -9.09 12.75 26.28
CA TYR A 246 -7.86 12.03 26.63
C TYR A 246 -6.87 11.89 25.45
N GLY A 247 -7.33 12.14 24.22
CA GLY A 247 -6.52 12.02 23.00
C GLY A 247 -5.89 10.63 22.78
N ILE A 248 -4.90 10.57 21.89
CA ILE A 248 -4.18 9.34 21.54
C ILE A 248 -2.84 9.30 22.29
N THR A 249 -2.83 8.61 23.44
CA THR A 249 -1.71 8.57 24.39
C THR A 249 -0.64 7.51 24.09
N LYS A 250 -0.98 6.45 23.36
CA LYS A 250 -0.02 5.37 23.03
C LYS A 250 0.93 5.80 21.91
N SER A 251 2.22 5.57 22.12
CA SER A 251 3.20 5.57 21.03
C SER A 251 3.03 4.29 20.21
N LEU A 252 2.74 4.45 18.92
CA LEU A 252 2.44 3.35 18.01
C LEU A 252 3.46 3.21 16.88
N ILE A 253 4.47 4.10 16.84
CA ILE A 253 5.40 4.24 15.71
C ILE A 253 6.89 4.18 16.10
N PHE A 254 7.22 4.20 17.41
CA PHE A 254 8.59 4.15 17.92
C PHE A 254 8.78 2.97 18.87
N ASP A 255 10.01 2.46 18.95
CA ASP A 255 10.38 1.50 20.00
C ASP A 255 10.41 2.15 21.40
N VAL A 256 10.19 1.33 22.43
CA VAL A 256 10.19 1.72 23.86
C VAL A 256 11.40 2.61 24.26
N PRO A 257 12.65 2.36 23.81
CA PRO A 257 13.80 3.19 24.18
C PRO A 257 13.75 4.61 23.58
N LYS A 258 13.19 4.76 22.36
CA LYS A 258 13.06 6.06 21.69
C LYS A 258 11.85 6.85 22.18
N LEU A 259 10.84 6.20 22.78
CA LEU A 259 9.73 6.87 23.45
C LEU A 259 10.22 7.83 24.54
N ASN A 260 11.19 7.41 25.36
CA ASN A 260 11.72 8.25 26.45
C ASN A 260 12.42 9.52 25.92
N ARG A 261 13.08 9.43 24.77
CA ARG A 261 13.73 10.58 24.10
C ARG A 261 12.73 11.46 23.36
N ALA A 262 11.80 10.85 22.63
CA ALA A 262 10.72 11.56 21.97
C ALA A 262 9.81 12.26 23.00
N MET A 263 9.58 11.68 24.18
CA MET A 263 8.83 12.32 25.26
C MET A 263 9.56 13.56 25.81
N SER A 264 10.88 13.53 25.94
CA SER A 264 11.66 14.73 26.29
C SER A 264 11.63 15.81 25.21
N GLU A 265 11.51 15.44 23.93
CA GLU A 265 11.38 16.37 22.80
C GLU A 265 9.91 16.80 22.55
N SER A 266 8.93 16.02 23.01
CA SER A 266 7.50 16.23 22.78
C SER A 266 6.90 17.40 23.56
N ASN A 267 7.64 17.97 24.52
CA ASN A 267 7.32 19.27 25.10
C ASN A 267 7.30 20.40 24.04
N PHE A 268 7.77 20.14 22.81
CA PHE A 268 7.65 21.02 21.65
C PHE A 268 6.63 20.58 20.58
N PHE A 269 6.04 19.37 20.68
CA PHE A 269 5.14 18.83 19.62
C PHE A 269 3.65 19.14 19.81
N PHE A 270 3.24 19.57 21.01
CA PHE A 270 1.86 19.97 21.31
C PHE A 270 1.30 21.23 20.60
N PRO A 271 2.07 22.20 20.05
CA PRO A 271 1.45 23.43 19.56
C PRO A 271 0.72 23.33 18.20
N LEU A 272 0.86 22.25 17.43
CA LEU A 272 0.32 22.23 16.05
C LEU A 272 -1.18 21.89 15.97
N LEU A 273 -1.74 21.21 16.98
CA LEU A 273 -3.17 20.85 17.03
C LEU A 273 -4.01 21.81 17.89
N GLU A 274 -3.41 22.49 18.88
CA GLU A 274 -4.12 23.50 19.67
C GLU A 274 -4.44 24.78 18.88
N LYS A 275 -3.75 25.06 17.76
CA LYS A 275 -3.95 26.30 17.00
C LYS A 275 -5.02 26.25 15.90
N HIS A 276 -5.59 25.09 15.57
CA HIS A 276 -6.56 24.97 14.47
C HIS A 276 -7.96 24.48 14.86
N PHE A 277 -8.23 24.27 16.16
CA PHE A 277 -9.58 24.01 16.68
C PHE A 277 -9.97 25.01 17.79
N VAL A 278 -9.53 26.27 17.67
CA VAL A 278 -10.15 27.38 18.38
C VAL A 278 -11.24 27.95 17.49
N VAL A 279 -12.47 27.57 17.81
CA VAL A 279 -13.75 28.29 17.59
C VAL A 279 -14.05 28.71 16.15
N VAL A 280 -15.00 28.01 15.54
CA VAL A 280 -16.13 28.71 14.91
C VAL A 280 -17.38 28.13 15.56
N ASP A 281 -18.08 28.97 16.31
CA ASP A 281 -19.40 28.72 16.89
C ASP A 281 -20.43 28.23 15.85
#